data_AF-A0A3B0S4K2-F1
#
_entry.id   AF-A0A3B0S4K2-F1
#
_cell.length_a   1.000
_cell.length_b   1.000
_cell.length_c   1.000
_cell.angle_alpha   90.00
_cell.angle_beta   90.00
_cell.angle_gamma   90.00
#
_symmetry.space_group_name_H-M   'P 1'
#
loop_
_entity.id
_entity.type
_entity.pdbx_description
1 polymer ?
#
loop_
_entity_poly.entity_id
_entity_poly.type
_entity_poly.pdbx_seq_one_letter_code
_entity_poly.pdbx_strand_id
1 'polypeptide(L)'
;GVKWGMALLDPAFQPVAAALKLSAEMDTALNDVPANFNEPEVLKILVMMGDGANTTSLYFNDPNNLNDESVPEIHTAFDYRGPGSDLYRIIQTGGEPPLYYLRDPNETDPDEDNYYDFENDDWLTVPEYANLLTLPNFDASIANNGTALAWETAWSLITPAYYRSLVSSGPWNDYVGQEVITGSIKNTRMRSSCTAGKDNGIVIYTIGFQVSSGGTAETELLDCAQSVANYFPADTVNISGVFNAIASNIKKLRLTQ
;
A
#
# COMPACT_ATOMS: atom_id res chain seq x y z
N GLY A 1 10.70 1.79 4.70
CA GLY A 1 11.62 0.82 5.33
C GLY A 1 11.10 0.35 6.67
N VAL A 2 11.15 1.21 7.70
CA VAL A 2 10.84 0.84 9.10
C VAL A 2 9.47 0.15 9.27
N LYS A 3 8.39 0.62 8.61
CA LYS A 3 7.06 -0.03 8.67
C LYS A 3 7.14 -1.55 8.42
N TRP A 4 7.76 -1.94 7.31
CA TRP A 4 7.91 -3.36 6.95
C TRP A 4 8.90 -4.09 7.85
N GLY A 5 10.02 -3.46 8.21
CA GLY A 5 10.99 -4.06 9.12
C GLY A 5 10.39 -4.38 10.49
N MET A 6 9.53 -3.51 11.01
CA MET A 6 8.80 -3.75 12.26
C MET A 6 7.71 -4.81 12.10
N ALA A 7 6.95 -4.78 11.00
CA ALA A 7 5.94 -5.80 10.72
C ALA A 7 6.55 -7.21 10.70
N LEU A 8 7.72 -7.39 10.09
CA LEU A 8 8.43 -8.68 10.07
C LEU A 8 8.98 -9.13 11.44
N LEU A 9 8.98 -8.26 12.44
CA LEU A 9 9.36 -8.59 13.81
C LEU A 9 8.15 -8.72 14.73
N ASP A 10 6.94 -8.41 14.26
CA ASP A 10 5.71 -8.46 15.03
C ASP A 10 5.09 -9.87 14.99
N PRO A 11 4.71 -10.47 16.13
CA PRO A 11 3.99 -11.75 16.17
C PRO A 11 2.69 -11.77 15.34
N ALA A 12 2.05 -10.61 15.13
CA ALA A 12 0.89 -10.48 14.26
C ALA A 12 1.19 -10.87 12.80
N PHE A 13 2.45 -10.98 12.41
CA PHE A 13 2.89 -11.41 11.08
C PHE A 13 3.00 -12.95 10.94
N GLN A 14 2.84 -13.73 12.02
CA GLN A 14 2.87 -15.20 11.98
C GLN A 14 1.91 -15.85 10.96
N PRO A 15 0.71 -15.32 10.66
CA PRO A 15 -0.14 -15.88 9.61
C PRO A 15 0.53 -15.89 8.22
N VAL A 16 1.37 -14.89 7.93
CA VAL A 16 2.14 -14.84 6.68
C VAL A 16 3.21 -15.93 6.67
N ALA A 17 3.93 -16.12 7.79
CA ALA A 17 4.89 -17.20 7.92
C ALA A 17 4.23 -18.59 7.79
N ALA A 18 3.01 -18.77 8.31
CA ALA A 18 2.22 -19.98 8.12
C ALA A 18 1.90 -20.22 6.63
N ALA A 19 1.49 -19.18 5.90
CA ALA A 19 1.25 -19.28 4.46
C ALA A 19 2.52 -19.64 3.67
N LEU A 20 3.68 -19.05 4.00
CA LEU A 20 4.96 -19.35 3.35
C LEU A 20 5.42 -20.80 3.59
N LYS A 21 5.11 -21.39 4.75
CA LYS A 21 5.35 -22.82 5.00
C LYS A 21 4.50 -23.71 4.10
N LEU A 22 3.22 -23.36 3.91
CA LEU A 22 2.31 -24.10 3.04
C LEU A 22 2.76 -24.05 1.56
N SER A 23 3.39 -22.95 1.14
CA SER A 23 3.96 -22.81 -0.19
C SER A 23 5.39 -23.36 -0.33
N ALA A 24 5.92 -24.02 0.71
CA ALA A 24 7.30 -24.54 0.76
C ALA A 24 8.41 -23.48 0.56
N GLU A 25 8.10 -22.20 0.84
CA GLU A 25 9.04 -21.08 0.79
C GLU A 25 9.73 -20.83 2.15
N MET A 26 9.30 -21.54 3.20
CA MET A 26 9.88 -21.46 4.55
C MET A 26 9.98 -22.85 5.18
N ASP A 27 11.03 -23.09 5.98
CA ASP A 27 11.20 -24.34 6.71
C ASP A 27 10.03 -24.58 7.68
N THR A 28 9.39 -25.73 7.55
CA THR A 28 8.28 -26.17 8.41
C THR A 28 8.64 -26.28 9.89
N ALA A 29 9.93 -26.38 10.24
CA ALA A 29 10.40 -26.40 11.63
C ALA A 29 10.27 -25.03 12.33
N LEU A 30 10.11 -23.94 11.58
CA LEU A 30 9.97 -22.57 12.11
C LEU A 30 8.52 -22.30 12.52
N ASN A 31 8.12 -22.78 13.69
CA ASN A 31 6.75 -22.69 14.18
C ASN A 31 6.37 -21.29 14.67
N ASP A 32 7.26 -20.64 15.39
CA ASP A 32 7.00 -19.37 16.09
C ASP A 32 7.82 -18.22 15.49
N VAL A 33 7.71 -18.01 14.17
CA VAL A 33 8.38 -16.91 13.47
C VAL A 33 7.34 -15.91 12.93
N PRO A 34 7.39 -14.64 13.34
CA PRO A 34 8.25 -14.07 14.38
C PRO A 34 7.83 -14.54 15.79
N ALA A 35 8.79 -14.76 16.69
CA ALA A 35 8.49 -15.18 18.06
C ALA A 35 7.73 -14.09 18.83
N ASN A 36 7.10 -14.42 19.96
CA ASN A 36 6.45 -13.42 20.81
C ASN A 36 7.47 -12.38 21.33
N PHE A 37 7.02 -11.15 21.63
CA PHE A 37 7.91 -10.08 22.12
C PHE A 37 8.56 -10.41 23.47
N ASN A 38 7.92 -11.23 24.29
CA ASN A 38 8.37 -11.63 25.62
C ASN A 38 9.03 -13.01 25.65
N GLU A 39 9.40 -13.56 24.49
CA GLU A 39 10.07 -14.86 24.40
C GLU A 39 11.47 -14.78 25.04
N PRO A 40 11.75 -15.50 26.15
CA PRO A 40 12.95 -15.26 26.96
C PRO A 40 14.28 -15.47 26.22
N GLU A 41 14.30 -16.35 25.22
CA GLU A 41 15.51 -16.73 24.49
C GLU A 41 15.60 -16.08 23.10
N VAL A 42 14.75 -15.08 22.80
CA VAL A 42 14.73 -14.40 21.52
C VAL A 42 15.00 -12.91 21.66
N LEU A 43 16.08 -12.47 21.03
CA LEU A 43 16.38 -11.05 20.86
C LEU A 43 15.92 -10.56 19.48
N LYS A 44 15.04 -9.57 19.45
CA LYS A 44 14.58 -8.91 18.21
C LYS A 44 15.41 -7.66 17.94
N ILE A 45 15.91 -7.54 16.72
CA ILE A 45 16.83 -6.46 16.33
C ILE A 45 16.41 -5.91 14.97
N LEU A 46 16.26 -4.59 14.88
CA LEU A 46 16.12 -3.89 13.61
C LEU A 46 17.43 -3.17 13.29
N VAL A 47 18.01 -3.46 12.13
CA VAL A 47 19.11 -2.66 11.56
C VAL A 47 18.55 -1.91 10.35
N MET A 48 18.40 -0.59 10.49
CA MET A 48 17.83 0.27 9.46
C MET A 48 18.91 1.17 8.86
N MET A 49 19.05 1.16 7.55
CA MET A 49 19.88 2.10 6.81
C MET A 49 19.00 3.11 6.09
N GLY A 50 19.36 4.39 6.15
CA GLY A 50 18.72 5.46 5.39
C GLY A 50 19.76 6.41 4.79
N ASP A 51 19.48 6.89 3.58
CA ASP A 51 20.36 7.76 2.78
C ASP A 51 19.77 9.16 2.54
N GLY A 52 18.60 9.45 3.11
CA GLY A 52 17.91 10.71 2.91
C GLY A 52 16.69 10.88 3.82
N ALA A 53 16.09 12.07 3.75
CA ALA A 53 14.89 12.38 4.51
C ALA A 53 13.65 11.74 3.86
N ASN A 54 12.61 11.48 4.64
CA ASN A 54 11.34 11.07 4.08
C ASN A 54 10.81 12.17 3.16
N THR A 55 10.57 11.82 1.89
CA THR A 55 10.03 12.74 0.89
C THR A 55 8.51 12.70 0.87
N THR A 56 7.90 13.74 0.33
CA THR A 56 6.45 13.78 0.11
C THR A 56 6.04 12.73 -0.92
N SER A 57 4.99 11.96 -0.62
CA SER A 57 4.30 11.13 -1.62
C SER A 57 2.96 11.76 -1.97
N LEU A 58 2.61 11.60 -3.23
CA LEU A 58 1.37 12.04 -3.83
C LEU A 58 0.47 10.82 -4.05
N TYR A 59 -0.81 10.99 -3.77
CA TYR A 59 -1.83 9.95 -3.90
C TYR A 59 -3.04 10.51 -4.63
N PHE A 60 -3.77 9.63 -5.30
CA PHE A 60 -5.11 9.96 -5.79
C PHE A 60 -6.04 10.21 -4.61
N ASN A 61 -6.96 11.15 -4.79
CA ASN A 61 -7.95 11.54 -3.78
C ASN A 61 -8.57 10.32 -3.10
N ASP A 62 -8.63 10.34 -1.77
CA ASP A 62 -9.18 9.26 -0.96
C ASP A 62 -10.40 9.69 -0.13
N PRO A 63 -11.56 9.91 -0.77
CA PRO A 63 -12.72 10.46 -0.09
C PRO A 63 -13.29 9.53 1.01
N ASN A 64 -13.02 8.23 0.91
CA ASN A 64 -13.42 7.23 1.92
C ASN A 64 -12.30 6.88 2.91
N ASN A 65 -11.12 7.49 2.80
CA ASN A 65 -9.95 7.21 3.64
C ASN A 65 -9.54 5.71 3.63
N LEU A 66 -9.74 5.02 2.51
CA LEU A 66 -9.42 3.60 2.32
C LEU A 66 -7.91 3.31 2.22
N ASN A 67 -7.07 4.35 2.07
CA ASN A 67 -5.63 4.29 2.23
C ASN A 67 -5.22 4.06 3.71
N ASP A 68 -6.14 4.26 4.66
CA ASP A 68 -5.97 3.87 6.05
C ASP A 68 -6.48 2.43 6.25
N GLU A 69 -5.54 1.51 6.49
CA GLU A 69 -5.81 0.08 6.70
C GLU A 69 -6.74 -0.21 7.90
N SER A 70 -6.96 0.77 8.80
CA SER A 70 -7.92 0.64 9.91
C SER A 70 -9.37 0.94 9.52
N VAL A 71 -9.58 1.53 8.33
CA VAL A 71 -10.89 1.84 7.79
C VAL A 71 -11.42 0.61 7.04
N PRO A 72 -12.61 0.07 7.41
CA PRO A 72 -13.25 -0.99 6.66
C PRO A 72 -13.51 -0.55 5.21
N GLU A 73 -13.41 -1.48 4.25
CA GLU A 73 -13.69 -1.24 2.83
C GLU A 73 -15.19 -0.94 2.60
N ILE A 74 -15.58 0.29 2.90
CA ILE A 74 -16.95 0.81 2.79
C ILE A 74 -16.89 2.15 2.08
N HIS A 75 -17.61 2.25 0.97
CA HIS A 75 -17.67 3.44 0.13
C HIS A 75 -18.85 4.33 0.56
N THR A 76 -18.66 5.09 1.63
CA THR A 76 -19.69 6.02 2.18
C THR A 76 -19.83 7.33 1.39
N ALA A 77 -18.79 7.70 0.65
CA ALA A 77 -18.76 8.77 -0.33
C ALA A 77 -18.46 8.18 -1.70
N PHE A 78 -18.84 8.91 -2.75
CA PHE A 78 -18.50 8.51 -4.12
C PHE A 78 -16.98 8.42 -4.29
N ASP A 79 -16.52 7.26 -4.75
CA ASP A 79 -15.12 6.94 -4.93
C ASP A 79 -15.00 5.95 -6.07
N TYR A 80 -14.36 6.40 -7.14
CA TYR A 80 -14.14 5.59 -8.33
C TYR A 80 -13.16 4.43 -8.07
N ARG A 81 -12.45 4.40 -6.92
CA ARG A 81 -11.48 3.37 -6.54
C ARG A 81 -12.19 2.20 -5.85
N GLY A 82 -11.54 1.05 -5.84
CA GLY A 82 -12.04 -0.14 -5.14
C GLY A 82 -12.59 -1.23 -6.07
N PRO A 83 -13.23 -2.26 -5.50
CA PRO A 83 -13.67 -3.46 -6.22
C PRO A 83 -14.83 -3.20 -7.18
N GLY A 84 -15.49 -2.05 -7.06
CA GLY A 84 -16.58 -1.61 -7.93
C GLY A 84 -16.32 -0.23 -8.54
N SER A 85 -15.27 -0.09 -9.34
CA SER A 85 -15.02 1.15 -10.08
C SER A 85 -16.16 1.46 -11.08
N ASP A 86 -16.17 2.66 -11.65
CA ASP A 86 -17.20 3.01 -12.62
C ASP A 86 -17.02 2.37 -14.00
N LEU A 87 -15.97 1.55 -14.22
CA LEU A 87 -15.80 0.81 -15.46
C LEU A 87 -16.48 -0.56 -15.39
N TYR A 88 -17.45 -0.78 -16.25
CA TYR A 88 -18.17 -2.03 -16.41
C TYR A 88 -17.67 -2.77 -17.65
N ARG A 89 -17.65 -4.10 -17.55
CA ARG A 89 -17.29 -4.97 -18.68
C ARG A 89 -18.41 -5.96 -18.94
N ILE A 90 -18.86 -6.00 -20.19
CA ILE A 90 -19.79 -6.99 -20.69
C ILE A 90 -19.05 -7.96 -21.60
N ILE A 91 -19.10 -9.24 -21.26
CA ILE A 91 -18.57 -10.34 -22.06
C ILE A 91 -19.68 -10.84 -22.98
N GLN A 92 -19.37 -10.83 -24.27
CA GLN A 92 -20.26 -11.27 -25.33
C GLN A 92 -20.12 -12.77 -25.59
N THR A 93 -21.20 -13.39 -26.07
CA THR A 93 -21.20 -14.78 -26.54
C THR A 93 -20.46 -14.91 -27.87
N GLY A 94 -20.13 -16.14 -28.27
CA GLY A 94 -19.58 -16.41 -29.61
C GLY A 94 -18.10 -16.07 -29.81
N GLY A 95 -17.39 -15.66 -28.76
CA GLY A 95 -15.96 -15.31 -28.84
C GLY A 95 -15.69 -13.88 -29.32
N GLU A 96 -16.72 -13.04 -29.35
CA GLU A 96 -16.61 -11.62 -29.63
C GLU A 96 -15.82 -10.87 -28.53
N PRO A 97 -15.15 -9.76 -28.86
CA PRO A 97 -14.44 -8.96 -27.87
C PRO A 97 -15.40 -8.43 -26.79
N PRO A 98 -14.93 -8.25 -25.55
CA PRO A 98 -15.75 -7.66 -24.51
C PRO A 98 -16.10 -6.20 -24.85
N LEU A 99 -17.31 -5.80 -24.49
CA LEU A 99 -17.72 -4.40 -24.51
C LEU A 99 -17.41 -3.78 -23.16
N TYR A 100 -17.09 -2.49 -23.17
CA TYR A 100 -16.85 -1.71 -21.97
C TYR A 100 -17.92 -0.64 -21.90
N TYR A 101 -18.30 -0.30 -20.67
CA TYR A 101 -19.24 0.76 -20.36
C TYR A 101 -18.71 1.54 -19.19
N LEU A 102 -18.88 2.85 -19.20
CA LEU A 102 -18.52 3.67 -18.04
C LEU A 102 -19.77 4.24 -17.40
N ARG A 103 -19.94 3.98 -16.11
CA ARG A 103 -20.96 4.61 -15.29
C ARG A 103 -20.58 6.07 -15.00
N ASP A 104 -21.49 6.99 -15.29
CA ASP A 104 -21.49 8.37 -14.82
C ASP A 104 -22.55 8.47 -13.72
N PRO A 105 -22.16 8.46 -12.45
CA PRO A 105 -23.09 8.41 -11.35
C PRO A 105 -23.68 9.77 -11.04
N ASN A 106 -24.99 9.79 -10.81
CA ASN A 106 -25.65 10.95 -10.27
C ASN A 106 -25.57 10.90 -8.74
N GLU A 107 -24.81 11.84 -8.15
CA GLU A 107 -24.56 11.90 -6.71
C GLU A 107 -25.84 12.06 -5.85
N THR A 108 -26.95 12.50 -6.46
CA THR A 108 -28.21 12.76 -5.77
C THR A 108 -29.31 11.74 -6.01
N ASP A 109 -29.27 11.04 -7.15
CA ASP A 109 -30.26 10.03 -7.51
C ASP A 109 -29.64 8.91 -8.36
N PRO A 110 -29.31 7.75 -7.77
CA PRO A 110 -28.70 6.64 -8.49
C PRO A 110 -29.57 6.08 -9.64
N ASP A 111 -30.89 6.30 -9.63
CA ASP A 111 -31.76 5.88 -10.73
C ASP A 111 -31.56 6.76 -11.98
N GLU A 112 -30.88 7.90 -11.85
CA GLU A 112 -30.47 8.81 -12.92
C GLU A 112 -29.00 8.64 -13.33
N ASP A 113 -28.34 7.56 -12.92
CA ASP A 113 -27.01 7.20 -13.45
C ASP A 113 -27.08 7.00 -14.97
N ASN A 114 -25.99 7.34 -15.66
CA ASN A 114 -25.84 7.04 -17.07
C ASN A 114 -24.66 6.10 -17.31
N TYR A 115 -24.68 5.38 -18.42
CA TYR A 115 -23.64 4.44 -18.83
C TYR A 115 -23.19 4.80 -20.24
N TYR A 116 -21.95 5.23 -20.38
CA TYR A 116 -21.36 5.54 -21.68
C TYR A 116 -20.91 4.26 -22.38
N ASP A 117 -21.45 4.01 -23.56
CA ASP A 117 -21.07 2.94 -24.48
C ASP A 117 -19.89 3.39 -25.35
N PHE A 118 -18.72 2.80 -25.13
CA PHE A 118 -17.51 3.16 -25.87
C PHE A 118 -17.52 2.75 -27.34
N GLU A 119 -18.22 1.68 -27.68
CA GLU A 119 -18.25 1.15 -29.05
C GLU A 119 -19.16 2.01 -29.93
N ASN A 120 -20.26 2.50 -29.35
CA ASN A 120 -21.29 3.23 -30.07
C ASN A 120 -21.21 4.76 -29.89
N ASP A 121 -20.35 5.26 -29.00
CA ASP A 121 -20.24 6.69 -28.64
C ASP A 121 -21.61 7.27 -28.21
N ASP A 122 -22.30 6.54 -27.33
CA ASP A 122 -23.67 6.87 -26.89
C ASP A 122 -23.82 6.74 -25.37
N TRP A 123 -24.79 7.47 -24.82
CA TRP A 123 -25.15 7.42 -23.40
C TRP A 123 -26.42 6.61 -23.21
N LEU A 124 -26.35 5.65 -22.31
CA LEU A 124 -27.45 4.79 -21.92
C LEU A 124 -27.93 5.16 -20.53
N THR A 125 -29.24 5.26 -20.34
CA THR A 125 -29.85 5.36 -19.01
C THR A 125 -29.75 4.03 -18.26
N VAL A 126 -29.95 4.04 -16.93
CA VAL A 126 -29.99 2.79 -16.11
C VAL A 126 -30.89 1.71 -16.71
N PRO A 127 -32.14 2.00 -17.15
CA PRO A 127 -32.99 0.98 -17.75
C PRO A 127 -32.46 0.46 -19.09
N GLU A 128 -31.84 1.31 -19.92
CA GLU A 128 -31.26 0.89 -21.20
C GLU A 128 -30.06 -0.04 -21.00
N TYR A 129 -29.16 0.32 -20.08
CA TYR A 129 -28.04 -0.53 -19.70
C TYR A 129 -28.51 -1.86 -19.10
N ALA A 130 -29.49 -1.84 -18.21
CA ALA A 130 -30.08 -3.06 -17.64
C ALA A 130 -30.73 -3.94 -18.71
N ASN A 131 -31.42 -3.34 -19.68
CA ASN A 131 -32.01 -4.07 -20.81
C ASN A 131 -30.92 -4.73 -21.68
N LEU A 132 -29.78 -4.06 -21.90
CA LEU A 132 -28.66 -4.67 -22.61
C LEU A 132 -28.26 -5.98 -21.94
N LEU A 133 -28.06 -6.00 -20.61
CA LEU A 133 -27.66 -7.22 -19.89
C LEU A 133 -28.60 -8.42 -20.05
N THR A 134 -29.83 -8.21 -20.53
CA THR A 134 -30.81 -9.28 -20.79
C THR A 134 -30.77 -9.83 -22.21
N LEU A 135 -30.02 -9.21 -23.13
CA LEU A 135 -30.02 -9.61 -24.53
C LEU A 135 -29.30 -10.95 -24.76
N PRO A 136 -29.76 -11.77 -25.72
CA PRO A 136 -29.26 -13.15 -25.90
C PRO A 136 -27.78 -13.24 -26.34
N ASN A 137 -27.23 -12.14 -26.86
CA ASN A 137 -25.84 -12.04 -27.28
C ASN A 137 -24.86 -11.86 -26.10
N PHE A 138 -25.37 -11.63 -24.88
CA PHE A 138 -24.54 -11.53 -23.69
C PHE A 138 -24.59 -12.79 -22.85
N ASP A 139 -23.42 -13.22 -22.37
CA ASP A 139 -23.30 -14.49 -21.67
C ASP A 139 -23.64 -14.34 -20.19
N ALA A 140 -24.93 -14.46 -19.85
CA ALA A 140 -25.39 -14.44 -18.47
C ALA A 140 -24.87 -15.61 -17.61
N SER A 141 -24.19 -16.61 -18.21
CA SER A 141 -23.57 -17.72 -17.48
C SER A 141 -22.17 -17.40 -16.96
N ILE A 142 -21.56 -16.30 -17.42
CA ILE A 142 -20.26 -15.84 -16.93
C ILE A 142 -20.43 -15.06 -15.62
N ALA A 143 -19.78 -15.54 -14.57
CA ALA A 143 -19.75 -14.86 -13.29
C ALA A 143 -19.17 -13.44 -13.46
N ASN A 144 -19.82 -12.45 -12.83
CA ASN A 144 -19.42 -11.04 -12.86
C ASN A 144 -19.50 -10.38 -14.26
N ASN A 145 -20.30 -10.94 -15.18
CA ASN A 145 -20.61 -10.29 -16.44
C ASN A 145 -21.56 -9.11 -16.21
N GLY A 146 -21.18 -7.90 -16.66
CA GLY A 146 -21.94 -6.69 -16.40
C GLY A 146 -21.76 -6.11 -14.99
N THR A 147 -20.77 -6.59 -14.23
CA THR A 147 -20.37 -5.95 -12.97
C THR A 147 -19.24 -4.98 -13.19
N ALA A 148 -19.12 -4.01 -12.29
CA ALA A 148 -17.97 -3.13 -12.20
C ALA A 148 -16.66 -3.93 -12.10
N LEU A 149 -15.64 -3.46 -12.79
CA LEU A 149 -14.27 -3.95 -12.68
C LEU A 149 -13.61 -3.35 -11.44
N ALA A 150 -12.65 -4.08 -10.87
CA ALA A 150 -11.75 -3.52 -9.88
C ALA A 150 -10.94 -2.36 -10.49
N TRP A 151 -10.75 -1.30 -9.71
CA TRP A 151 -10.06 -0.09 -10.09
C TRP A 151 -8.70 -0.35 -10.77
N GLU A 152 -7.89 -1.26 -10.25
CA GLU A 152 -6.57 -1.59 -10.81
C GLU A 152 -6.68 -2.13 -12.23
N THR A 153 -7.73 -2.92 -12.50
CA THR A 153 -8.02 -3.42 -13.85
C THR A 153 -8.52 -2.29 -14.72
N ALA A 154 -9.40 -1.43 -14.21
CA ALA A 154 -9.92 -0.29 -14.97
C ALA A 154 -8.82 0.67 -15.42
N TRP A 155 -7.83 0.98 -14.57
CA TRP A 155 -6.69 1.82 -14.94
C TRP A 155 -5.80 1.25 -16.02
N SER A 156 -5.66 -0.08 -16.04
CA SER A 156 -4.89 -0.73 -17.09
C SER A 156 -5.55 -0.59 -18.46
N LEU A 157 -6.85 -0.26 -18.50
CA LEU A 157 -7.68 -0.18 -19.71
C LEU A 157 -8.06 1.25 -20.10
N ILE A 158 -8.02 2.21 -19.17
CA ILE A 158 -8.42 3.62 -19.40
C ILE A 158 -7.22 4.49 -19.80
N THR A 159 -7.38 5.30 -20.85
CA THR A 159 -6.34 6.28 -21.24
C THR A 159 -6.37 7.52 -20.32
N PRO A 160 -5.21 8.18 -20.08
CA PRO A 160 -5.19 9.44 -19.30
C PRO A 160 -6.03 10.57 -19.91
N ALA A 161 -6.17 10.60 -21.25
CA ALA A 161 -7.01 11.59 -21.92
C ALA A 161 -8.50 11.38 -21.58
N TYR A 162 -8.91 10.12 -21.44
CA TYR A 162 -10.27 9.75 -21.06
C TYR A 162 -10.50 9.90 -19.55
N TYR A 163 -9.54 9.54 -18.69
CA TYR A 163 -9.65 9.84 -17.26
C TYR A 163 -9.97 11.33 -17.02
N ARG A 164 -9.34 12.23 -17.79
CA ARG A 164 -9.61 13.67 -17.74
C ARG A 164 -11.07 14.06 -18.01
N SER A 165 -11.84 13.29 -18.80
CA SER A 165 -13.24 13.61 -19.05
C SER A 165 -14.17 13.15 -17.92
N LEU A 166 -13.73 12.22 -17.06
CA LEU A 166 -14.56 11.65 -15.99
C LEU A 166 -14.48 12.44 -14.70
N VAL A 167 -13.30 12.97 -14.43
CA VAL A 167 -13.05 13.77 -13.24
C VAL A 167 -13.09 15.25 -13.57
N SER A 168 -13.59 16.05 -12.63
CA SER A 168 -13.69 17.51 -12.75
C SER A 168 -12.31 18.21 -12.86
N SER A 169 -11.24 17.46 -12.61
CA SER A 169 -9.84 17.89 -12.57
C SER A 169 -9.00 16.95 -13.43
N GLY A 170 -7.97 17.43 -14.14
CA GLY A 170 -7.17 16.53 -14.99
C GLY A 170 -6.38 15.49 -14.17
N PRO A 171 -5.92 14.36 -14.78
CA PRO A 171 -5.17 13.32 -14.07
C PRO A 171 -3.95 13.83 -13.30
N TRP A 172 -3.29 14.84 -13.86
CA TRP A 172 -2.20 15.53 -13.18
C TRP A 172 -2.63 16.25 -11.89
N ASN A 173 -3.76 16.96 -11.93
CA ASN A 173 -4.26 17.71 -10.77
C ASN A 173 -4.79 16.78 -9.68
N ASP A 174 -5.41 15.67 -10.06
CA ASP A 174 -5.83 14.66 -9.08
C ASP A 174 -4.66 13.96 -8.42
N TYR A 175 -3.62 13.64 -9.20
CA TYR A 175 -2.41 13.04 -8.66
C TYR A 175 -1.63 14.01 -7.77
N VAL A 176 -1.48 15.27 -8.16
CA VAL A 176 -0.61 16.24 -7.45
C VAL A 176 -1.34 17.04 -6.36
N GLY A 177 -2.65 17.25 -6.50
CA GLY A 177 -3.38 18.27 -5.76
C GLY A 177 -4.34 17.76 -4.68
N GLN A 178 -4.67 16.48 -4.65
CA GLN A 178 -5.77 15.98 -3.80
C GLN A 178 -5.28 15.37 -2.49
N GLU A 179 -4.36 14.40 -2.54
CA GLU A 179 -3.86 13.76 -1.33
C GLU A 179 -2.33 13.75 -1.28
N VAL A 180 -1.79 14.23 -0.16
CA VAL A 180 -0.35 14.44 0.02
C VAL A 180 0.07 13.91 1.38
N ILE A 181 0.85 12.84 1.38
CA ILE A 181 1.55 12.38 2.59
C ILE A 181 2.92 13.04 2.63
N THR A 182 2.98 14.15 3.36
CA THR A 182 4.20 14.97 3.50
C THR A 182 5.32 14.20 4.19
N GLY A 183 6.57 14.64 3.97
CA GLY A 183 7.73 14.13 4.71
C GLY A 183 7.55 14.21 6.24
N SER A 184 6.90 15.27 6.73
CA SER A 184 6.59 15.43 8.17
C SER A 184 5.65 14.35 8.71
N ILE A 185 4.59 14.01 7.98
CA ILE A 185 3.69 12.91 8.35
C ILE A 185 4.45 11.58 8.37
N LYS A 186 5.30 11.33 7.37
CA LYS A 186 6.13 10.12 7.32
C LYS A 186 7.14 10.05 8.47
N ASN A 187 7.77 11.17 8.83
CA ASN A 187 8.64 11.26 10.00
C ASN A 187 7.90 10.89 11.28
N THR A 188 6.70 11.43 11.48
CA THR A 188 5.85 11.06 12.62
C THR A 188 5.53 9.57 12.64
N ARG A 189 5.09 8.99 11.50
CA ARG A 189 4.80 7.55 11.39
C ARG A 189 6.03 6.68 11.65
N MET A 190 7.20 7.09 11.14
CA MET A 190 8.47 6.41 11.38
C MET A 190 8.80 6.42 12.88
N ARG A 191 8.76 7.59 13.54
CA ARG A 191 9.00 7.71 14.99
C ARG A 191 8.02 6.86 15.80
N SER A 192 6.73 6.90 15.48
CA SER A 192 5.72 6.05 16.15
C SER A 192 6.06 4.57 16.03
N SER A 193 6.49 4.11 14.84
CA SER A 193 6.89 2.71 14.64
C SER A 193 8.15 2.36 15.43
N CYS A 194 9.15 3.25 15.47
CA CYS A 194 10.37 3.01 16.24
C CYS A 194 10.09 3.01 17.74
N THR A 195 9.25 3.92 18.25
CA THR A 195 8.83 3.95 19.66
C THR A 195 8.10 2.67 20.04
N ALA A 196 7.10 2.24 19.26
CA ALA A 196 6.38 1.00 19.52
C ALA A 196 7.30 -0.23 19.52
N GLY A 197 8.28 -0.27 18.61
CA GLY A 197 9.29 -1.33 18.60
C GLY A 197 10.15 -1.34 19.86
N LYS A 198 10.65 -0.17 20.28
CA LYS A 198 11.45 -0.02 21.51
C LYS A 198 10.67 -0.41 22.76
N ASP A 199 9.40 -0.03 22.84
CA ASP A 199 8.51 -0.35 23.96
C ASP A 199 8.25 -1.87 24.07
N ASN A 200 8.31 -2.59 22.93
CA ASN A 200 8.23 -4.05 22.86
C ASN A 200 9.61 -4.74 22.92
N GLY A 201 10.67 -4.04 23.32
CA GLY A 201 11.99 -4.62 23.53
C GLY A 201 12.80 -4.89 22.26
N ILE A 202 12.38 -4.37 21.09
CA ILE A 202 13.18 -4.45 19.86
C ILE A 202 14.36 -3.48 19.97
N VAL A 203 15.59 -3.98 19.80
CA VAL A 203 16.78 -3.14 19.77
C VAL A 203 16.96 -2.58 18.36
N ILE A 204 16.96 -1.24 18.25
CA ILE A 204 17.05 -0.56 16.94
C ILE A 204 18.44 0.05 16.74
N TYR A 205 19.09 -0.35 15.66
CA TYR A 205 20.31 0.27 15.12
C TYR A 205 19.98 1.04 13.84
N THR A 206 20.49 2.25 13.72
CA THR A 206 20.31 3.07 12.51
C THR A 206 21.64 3.41 11.86
N ILE A 207 21.67 3.45 10.54
CA ILE A 207 22.83 3.80 9.72
C ILE A 207 22.44 4.94 8.80
N GLY A 208 23.09 6.09 8.96
CA GLY A 208 22.94 7.24 8.06
C GLY A 208 23.98 7.18 6.94
N PHE A 209 23.62 6.64 5.79
CA PHE A 209 24.53 6.51 4.65
C PHE A 209 24.54 7.80 3.82
N GLN A 210 25.68 8.50 3.76
CA GLN A 210 25.81 9.80 3.08
C GLN A 210 24.81 10.86 3.57
N VAL A 211 24.36 10.74 4.82
CA VAL A 211 23.45 11.70 5.44
C VAL A 211 24.25 12.90 5.96
N SER A 212 23.81 14.11 5.62
CA SER A 212 24.42 15.35 6.12
C SER A 212 24.12 15.57 7.60
N SER A 213 25.14 15.96 8.36
CA SER A 213 24.97 16.18 9.80
C SER A 213 24.09 17.41 10.11
N GLY A 214 23.26 17.29 11.14
CA GLY A 214 22.29 18.30 11.57
C GLY A 214 21.05 18.42 10.68
N GLY A 215 20.95 17.59 9.62
CA GLY A 215 19.80 17.57 8.73
C GLY A 215 18.64 16.72 9.27
N THR A 216 17.45 16.91 8.69
CA THR A 216 16.25 16.17 9.07
C THR A 216 16.45 14.66 9.05
N ALA A 217 17.13 14.12 8.03
CA ALA A 217 17.39 12.68 7.93
C ALA A 217 18.22 12.15 9.11
N GLU A 218 19.26 12.87 9.52
CA GLU A 218 20.07 12.49 10.69
C GLU A 218 19.23 12.52 11.97
N THR A 219 18.42 13.58 12.17
CA THR A 219 17.53 13.68 13.32
C THR A 219 16.57 12.51 13.43
N GLU A 220 15.88 12.14 12.34
CA GLU A 220 14.94 11.02 12.35
C GLU A 220 15.64 9.67 12.59
N LEU A 221 16.86 9.48 12.07
CA LEU A 221 17.66 8.28 12.31
C LEU A 221 18.16 8.18 13.75
N LEU A 222 18.56 9.30 14.36
CA LEU A 222 18.93 9.38 15.77
C LEU A 222 17.74 9.07 16.68
N ASP A 223 16.57 9.65 16.41
CA ASP A 223 15.34 9.46 17.19
C ASP A 223 14.85 8.00 17.13
N CYS A 224 14.98 7.37 15.96
CA CYS A 224 14.57 5.98 15.77
C CYS A 224 15.53 4.99 16.43
N ALA A 225 16.83 5.31 16.54
CA ALA A 225 17.81 4.45 17.19
C ALA A 225 17.44 4.14 18.65
N GLN A 226 18.00 3.04 19.18
CA GLN A 226 17.85 2.70 20.59
C GLN A 226 18.43 3.79 21.50
N SER A 227 19.55 4.37 21.08
CA SER A 227 20.21 5.51 21.72
C SER A 227 21.15 6.16 20.69
N VAL A 228 21.74 7.30 21.05
CA VAL A 228 22.77 7.94 20.21
C VAL A 228 23.94 7.00 19.90
N ALA A 229 24.27 6.06 20.81
CA ALA A 229 25.33 5.07 20.60
C ALA A 229 24.95 3.96 19.60
N ASN A 230 23.68 3.89 19.18
CA ASN A 230 23.16 2.92 18.22
C ASN A 230 22.94 3.53 16.82
N TYR A 231 23.26 4.81 16.64
CA TYR A 231 23.32 5.46 15.34
C TYR A 231 24.75 5.44 14.80
N PHE A 232 24.89 5.09 13.52
CA PHE A 232 26.17 4.99 12.84
C PHE A 232 26.16 5.84 11.57
N PRO A 233 26.90 6.96 11.53
CA PRO A 233 27.12 7.66 10.26
C PRO A 233 28.00 6.79 9.35
N ALA A 234 27.60 6.65 8.10
CA ALA A 234 28.29 5.84 7.11
C ALA A 234 28.49 6.58 5.78
N ASP A 235 29.53 6.19 5.05
CA ASP A 235 29.83 6.62 3.70
C ASP A 235 30.35 5.42 2.89
N THR A 236 30.79 5.67 1.65
CA THR A 236 31.27 4.62 0.74
C THR A 236 32.55 3.93 1.22
N VAL A 237 33.31 4.50 2.17
CA VAL A 237 34.59 3.95 2.63
C VAL A 237 34.48 3.19 3.94
N ASN A 238 33.52 3.55 4.81
CA ASN A 238 33.44 3.00 6.17
C ASN A 238 32.27 2.02 6.41
N ILE A 239 31.37 1.83 5.43
CA ILE A 239 30.14 1.05 5.59
C ILE A 239 30.39 -0.39 6.10
N SER A 240 31.43 -1.06 5.59
CA SER A 240 31.82 -2.40 6.05
C SER A 240 32.25 -2.39 7.53
N GLY A 241 32.94 -1.34 7.97
CA GLY A 241 33.32 -1.14 9.37
C GLY A 241 32.11 -0.94 10.28
N VAL A 242 31.11 -0.19 9.82
CA VAL A 242 29.85 0.03 10.54
C VAL A 242 29.10 -1.27 10.76
N PHE A 243 28.89 -2.09 9.73
CA PHE A 243 28.23 -3.39 9.89
C PHE A 243 29.00 -4.34 10.81
N ASN A 244 30.34 -4.34 10.74
CA ASN A 244 31.17 -5.11 11.66
C ASN A 244 31.02 -4.65 13.12
N ALA A 245 30.90 -3.34 13.36
CA ALA A 245 30.68 -2.79 14.70
C ALA A 245 29.31 -3.20 15.25
N ILE A 246 28.24 -3.11 14.44
CA ILE A 246 26.89 -3.54 14.82
C ILE A 246 26.89 -5.04 15.12
N ALA A 247 27.47 -5.88 14.26
CA ALA A 247 27.55 -7.32 14.47
C ALA A 247 28.30 -7.68 15.77
N SER A 248 29.38 -6.96 16.09
CA SER A 248 30.12 -7.13 17.34
C SER A 248 29.27 -6.78 18.57
N ASN A 249 28.50 -5.69 18.52
CA ASN A 249 27.58 -5.31 19.59
C ASN A 249 26.47 -6.35 19.80
N ILE A 250 25.86 -6.83 18.73
CA ILE A 250 24.82 -7.88 18.79
C ILE A 250 25.37 -9.17 19.41
N LYS A 251 26.58 -9.59 19.02
CA LYS A 251 27.22 -10.78 19.61
C LYS A 251 27.47 -10.63 21.09
N LYS A 252 27.86 -9.45 21.57
CA LYS A 252 28.05 -9.19 23.02
C LYS A 252 26.75 -9.36 23.79
N LEU A 253 25.63 -8.83 23.27
CA LEU A 253 24.31 -8.97 23.92
C LEU A 253 23.92 -10.44 24.11
N ARG A 254 24.23 -11.29 23.13
CA ARG A 254 23.96 -12.73 23.18
C ARG A 254 24.84 -13.50 24.18
N LEU A 255 25.99 -12.97 24.57
CA LEU A 255 26.91 -13.60 25.53
C LEU A 255 26.62 -13.22 26.99
N THR A 256 25.82 -12.18 27.22
CA THR A 256 25.48 -11.65 28.55
C THR A 256 24.08 -12.04 29.04
N GLN A 257 23.29 -12.66 28.18
CA GLN A 257 22.02 -13.32 28.51
C GLN A 257 22.29 -14.81 28.74
#